data_AF-A0AAP0E5Y1-F1
#
_entry.id   AF-A0AAP0E5Y1-F1
#
_cell.length_a   1.000
_cell.length_b   1.000
_cell.length_c   1.000
_cell.angle_alpha   90.00
_cell.angle_beta   90.00
_cell.angle_gamma   90.00
#
_symmetry.space_group_name_H-M   'P 1'
#
loop_
_entity.id
_entity.type
_entity.pdbx_description
1 polymer ?
#
loop_
_entity_poly.entity_id
_entity_poly.type
_entity_poly.pdbx_seq_one_letter_code
_entity_poly.pdbx_strand_id
1 'polypeptide(L)'
;MERSRGIKNCNSSRGIEENIMAILDAPGVKEARDVDDDRLAFLEAVRAAFLVVVAGNPPPRKIFEAIFEIMRDGTSLELTMASFHLLTELDKHYPNMNLSNSDTSELTGGRQHLKTQAILLIPLVWLVFIFTGLFLRMKFFQIDFFHEVGLKFLQGFSFLIQNIAQVPEEMKCLKSVKKSLVDMLLFQYLVNVLERDFFNRNKETRNWFLLRESLLSTLLGSRRVSYKNLVKDCLSIISRRSDQTDIGLHGIPTLERSSDRVVHDVEVAPAVALVELQKETCVAVQKFLVLVMELDKAKKLAETQGCTSRADGLRTSVIEIIVDELAYNEDLLFSFLQAFSESRWKIEIILQYFWKYLPKPAVRTRRSRNTSEEDETFNAVLRCFSSDSSVRSIIKKISAETAQLLLAHSFQAYLSLQSHVDCVVDLSDIIGGCSVDQVCKDIVSAFQNLGRIDKHMEMTPFSKEAIFTASIILSTKS
;
A
#
# COMPACT_ATOMS: atom_id res chain seq x y z
N MET A 1 -0.33 64.55 4.03
CA MET A 1 0.58 63.75 3.18
C MET A 1 1.44 62.89 4.11
N GLU A 2 0.86 61.80 4.63
CA GLU A 2 1.61 60.79 5.39
C GLU A 2 2.00 59.67 4.43
N ARG A 3 3.31 59.46 4.26
CA ARG A 3 3.85 58.32 3.52
C ARG A 3 3.83 57.10 4.43
N SER A 4 2.81 56.27 4.26
CA SER A 4 2.76 54.89 4.74
C SER A 4 4.00 54.14 4.25
N ARG A 5 4.86 53.73 5.19
CA ARG A 5 5.94 52.76 4.94
C ARG A 5 5.30 51.38 4.93
N GLY A 6 5.10 50.84 3.73
CA GLY A 6 4.78 49.43 3.54
C GLY A 6 5.89 48.55 4.12
N ILE A 7 5.56 47.82 5.18
CA ILE A 7 6.37 46.73 5.71
C ILE A 7 6.39 45.62 4.67
N LYS A 8 7.50 45.50 3.95
CA LYS A 8 7.80 44.36 3.07
C LYS A 8 8.05 43.13 3.94
N ASN A 9 7.04 42.27 4.05
CA ASN A 9 7.08 41.01 4.79
C ASN A 9 7.73 39.88 3.94
N CYS A 10 8.92 40.12 3.38
CA CYS A 10 9.62 39.16 2.50
C CYS A 10 10.92 38.57 3.08
N ASN A 11 11.32 38.93 4.31
CA ASN A 11 12.60 38.51 4.91
C ASN A 11 12.50 37.53 6.09
N SER A 12 11.31 37.21 6.62
CA SER A 12 11.20 36.39 7.83
C SER A 12 11.46 34.90 7.59
N SER A 13 10.99 34.34 6.47
CA SER A 13 11.12 32.90 6.18
C SER A 13 12.56 32.46 5.93
N ARG A 14 13.35 33.31 5.28
CA ARG A 14 14.76 33.02 4.98
C ARG A 14 15.64 33.04 6.22
N GLY A 15 15.37 33.93 7.17
CA GLY A 15 16.06 33.95 8.46
C GLY A 15 15.71 32.72 9.33
N ILE A 16 14.46 32.26 9.31
CA ILE A 16 14.05 31.04 10.01
C ILE A 16 14.76 29.80 9.42
N GLU A 17 14.83 29.68 8.08
CA GLU A 17 15.57 28.60 7.41
C GLU A 17 17.05 28.60 7.83
N GLU A 18 17.73 29.74 7.70
CA GLU A 18 19.16 29.87 8.00
C GLU A 18 19.46 29.56 9.47
N ASN A 19 18.60 30.02 10.40
CA ASN A 19 18.76 29.76 11.83
C ASN A 19 18.57 28.28 12.19
N ILE A 20 17.56 27.62 11.62
CA ILE A 20 17.30 26.19 11.89
C ILE A 20 18.42 25.34 11.29
N MET A 21 18.84 25.60 10.05
CA MET A 21 19.92 24.85 9.41
C MET A 21 21.26 25.02 10.14
N ALA A 22 21.51 26.18 10.77
CA ALA A 22 22.72 26.43 11.55
C ALA A 22 22.91 25.49 12.76
N ILE A 23 21.83 24.88 13.27
CA ILE A 23 21.90 23.88 14.34
C ILE A 23 22.77 22.70 13.90
N LEU A 24 22.65 22.27 12.64
CA LEU A 24 23.43 21.16 12.08
C LEU A 24 24.90 21.57 11.84
N ASP A 25 25.15 22.85 11.53
CA ASP A 25 26.46 23.39 11.15
C ASP A 25 27.32 23.86 12.35
N ALA A 26 26.93 23.58 13.60
CA ALA A 26 27.64 24.10 14.78
C ALA A 26 29.16 23.74 14.74
N PRO A 27 30.08 24.72 14.86
CA PRO A 27 31.51 24.48 14.71
C PRO A 27 32.14 23.82 15.96
N GLY A 28 32.82 22.69 15.78
CA GLY A 28 33.57 21.99 16.84
C GLY A 28 33.92 20.54 16.46
N VAL A 29 34.84 19.91 17.20
CA VAL A 29 35.01 18.45 17.17
C VAL A 29 33.86 17.86 17.97
N LYS A 30 32.82 17.39 17.28
CA LYS A 30 31.63 16.80 17.92
C LYS A 30 31.88 15.33 18.21
N GLU A 31 31.61 14.90 19.44
CA GLU A 31 31.48 13.47 19.71
C GLU A 31 30.22 12.92 19.03
N ALA A 32 30.13 11.60 18.84
CA ALA A 32 28.97 11.00 18.17
C ALA A 32 27.63 11.35 18.85
N ARG A 33 27.63 11.52 20.19
CA ARG A 33 26.45 11.92 20.96
C ARG A 33 26.04 13.37 20.69
N ASP A 34 27.02 14.29 20.66
CA ASP A 34 26.77 15.70 20.37
C ASP A 34 26.12 15.89 18.98
N VAL A 35 26.52 15.05 18.01
CA VAL A 35 25.91 15.07 16.65
C VAL A 35 24.45 14.63 16.68
N ASP A 36 24.10 13.64 17.49
CA ASP A 36 22.73 13.13 17.56
C ASP A 36 21.81 14.10 18.32
N ASP A 37 22.31 14.71 19.39
CA ASP A 37 21.60 15.74 20.15
C ASP A 37 21.34 16.98 19.27
N ASP A 38 22.31 17.42 18.47
CA ASP A 38 22.13 18.52 17.51
C ASP A 38 21.08 18.18 16.44
N ARG A 39 21.06 16.93 15.96
CA ARG A 39 20.05 16.46 14.99
C ARG A 39 18.67 16.40 15.61
N LEU A 40 18.52 15.94 16.86
CA LEU A 40 17.25 15.98 17.58
C LEU A 40 16.79 17.43 17.81
N ALA A 41 17.69 18.31 18.25
CA ALA A 41 17.41 19.72 18.42
C ALA A 41 16.96 20.39 17.11
N PHE A 42 17.57 20.02 15.98
CA PHE A 42 17.14 20.45 14.65
C PHE A 42 15.70 19.98 14.36
N LEU A 43 15.37 18.71 14.58
CA LEU A 43 14.03 18.18 14.32
C LEU A 43 12.97 18.88 15.19
N GLU A 44 13.26 19.12 16.47
CA GLU A 44 12.36 19.86 17.36
C GLU A 44 12.24 21.34 16.97
N ALA A 45 13.31 21.97 16.52
CA ALA A 45 13.27 23.35 16.02
C ALA A 45 12.38 23.47 14.78
N VAL A 46 12.43 22.49 13.87
CA VAL A 46 11.53 22.41 12.71
C VAL A 46 10.08 22.23 13.17
N ARG A 47 9.82 21.30 14.11
CA ARG A 47 8.47 21.12 14.67
C ARG A 47 7.94 22.41 15.29
N ALA A 48 8.74 23.09 16.10
CA ALA A 48 8.35 24.34 16.73
C ALA A 48 8.05 25.45 15.70
N ALA A 49 8.90 25.59 14.67
CA ALA A 49 8.80 26.67 13.70
C ALA A 49 7.66 26.51 12.68
N PHE A 50 7.32 25.26 12.31
CA PHE A 50 6.40 24.98 11.20
C PHE A 50 5.13 24.23 11.61
N LEU A 51 5.06 23.65 12.82
CA LEU A 51 3.85 22.97 13.30
C LEU A 51 3.22 23.69 14.49
N VAL A 52 4.01 24.28 15.39
CA VAL A 52 3.50 24.95 16.61
C VAL A 52 3.25 26.43 16.37
N VAL A 53 4.23 27.13 15.79
CA VAL A 53 4.02 28.50 15.31
C VAL A 53 3.30 28.38 13.98
N VAL A 54 2.12 29.02 13.83
CA VAL A 54 1.36 29.03 12.56
C VAL A 54 2.12 29.88 11.53
N ALA A 55 3.25 29.37 11.06
CA ALA A 55 3.89 29.81 9.85
C ALA A 55 2.99 29.37 8.70
N GLY A 56 2.35 30.32 8.03
CA GLY A 56 1.45 30.04 6.91
C GLY A 56 2.12 29.37 5.70
N ASN A 57 3.45 29.21 5.72
CA ASN A 57 4.23 28.61 4.64
C ASN A 57 4.88 27.29 5.10
N PRO A 58 4.91 26.26 4.25
CA PRO A 58 5.56 24.99 4.55
C PRO A 58 7.09 25.17 4.69
N PRO A 59 7.79 24.22 5.34
CA PRO A 59 9.23 24.24 5.42
C PRO A 59 9.88 24.28 4.02
N PRO A 60 10.97 25.03 3.83
CA PRO A 60 11.72 25.03 2.59
C PRO A 60 12.35 23.67 2.31
N ARG A 61 12.61 23.41 1.02
CA ARG A 61 13.19 22.16 0.52
C ARG A 61 14.41 21.66 1.30
N LYS A 62 15.34 22.55 1.68
CA LYS A 62 16.56 22.15 2.38
C LYS A 62 16.30 21.53 3.76
N ILE A 63 15.24 21.98 4.43
CA ILE A 63 14.85 21.43 5.73
C ILE A 63 14.37 19.99 5.55
N PHE A 64 13.52 19.73 4.55
CA PHE A 64 13.10 18.37 4.23
C PHE A 64 14.27 17.47 3.83
N GLU A 65 15.21 17.97 3.01
CA GLU A 65 16.45 17.24 2.67
C GLU A 65 17.21 16.82 3.94
N ALA A 66 17.41 17.74 4.87
CA ALA A 66 18.07 17.44 6.13
C ALA A 66 17.30 16.41 6.99
N ILE A 67 15.97 16.48 7.06
CA ILE A 67 15.17 15.48 7.80
C ILE A 67 15.35 14.07 7.20
N PHE A 68 15.35 13.94 5.87
CA PHE A 68 15.59 12.66 5.20
C PHE A 68 17.02 12.15 5.41
N GLU A 69 18.02 13.03 5.33
CA GLU A 69 19.41 12.67 5.65
C GLU A 69 19.55 12.18 7.09
N ILE A 70 18.90 12.84 8.06
CA ILE A 70 18.87 12.39 9.46
C ILE A 70 18.16 11.04 9.59
N MET A 71 17.07 10.81 8.87
CA MET A 71 16.35 9.53 8.92
C MET A 71 17.21 8.36 8.42
N ARG A 72 17.98 8.59 7.35
CA ARG A 72 18.82 7.57 6.68
C ARG A 72 20.16 7.36 7.38
N ASP A 73 20.83 8.45 7.72
CA ASP A 73 22.22 8.46 8.21
C ASP A 73 22.29 8.74 9.74
N GLY A 74 21.14 8.88 10.39
CA GLY A 74 21.01 8.94 11.86
C GLY A 74 21.64 7.71 12.48
N THR A 75 22.30 7.84 13.63
CA THR A 75 23.02 6.76 14.31
C THR A 75 22.09 5.95 15.23
N SER A 76 20.99 6.54 15.70
CA SER A 76 20.05 5.98 16.69
C SER A 76 18.65 5.71 16.09
N LEU A 77 17.91 4.79 16.71
CA LEU A 77 16.50 4.53 16.37
C LEU A 77 15.60 5.74 16.66
N GLU A 78 15.92 6.49 17.71
CA GLU A 78 15.20 7.69 18.12
C GLU A 78 15.22 8.75 17.01
N LEU A 79 16.38 9.01 16.39
CA LEU A 79 16.49 9.91 15.25
C LEU A 79 15.64 9.45 14.06
N THR A 80 15.70 8.15 13.73
CA THR A 80 14.90 7.60 12.63
C THR A 80 13.40 7.76 12.88
N MET A 81 12.93 7.45 14.09
CA MET A 81 11.53 7.57 14.48
C MET A 81 11.08 9.04 14.54
N ALA A 82 11.89 9.92 15.15
CA ALA A 82 11.60 11.35 15.24
C ALA A 82 11.48 11.99 13.85
N SER A 83 12.40 11.67 12.94
CA SER A 83 12.33 12.12 11.54
C SER A 83 11.07 11.60 10.84
N PHE A 84 10.74 10.30 10.97
CA PHE A 84 9.54 9.72 10.36
C PHE A 84 8.25 10.40 10.87
N HIS A 85 8.14 10.61 12.18
CA HIS A 85 7.00 11.29 12.77
C HIS A 85 6.90 12.73 12.31
N LEU A 86 8.01 13.48 12.30
CA LEU A 86 8.02 14.86 11.85
C LEU A 86 7.60 14.98 10.38
N LEU A 87 8.11 14.12 9.50
CA LEU A 87 7.70 14.09 8.09
C LEU A 87 6.19 13.83 7.95
N THR A 88 5.67 12.87 8.71
CA THR A 88 4.25 12.53 8.70
C THR A 88 3.38 13.68 9.22
N GLU A 89 3.83 14.38 10.26
CA GLU A 89 3.16 15.56 10.82
C GLU A 89 3.17 16.74 9.86
N LEU A 90 4.32 17.05 9.25
CA LEU A 90 4.48 18.10 8.26
C LEU A 90 3.57 17.87 7.05
N ASP A 91 3.52 16.65 6.54
CA ASP A 91 2.62 16.31 5.44
C ASP A 91 1.14 16.42 5.81
N LYS A 92 0.77 16.11 7.07
CA LYS A 92 -0.62 16.26 7.55
C LYS A 92 -1.01 17.73 7.71
N HIS A 93 -0.09 18.55 8.23
CA HIS A 93 -0.31 19.96 8.50
C HIS A 93 -0.26 20.82 7.23
N TYR A 94 0.52 20.39 6.25
CA TYR A 94 0.60 20.98 4.92
C TYR A 94 0.14 19.98 3.85
N PRO A 95 -1.14 19.56 3.86
CA PRO A 95 -1.67 18.48 3.02
C PRO A 95 -1.82 18.87 1.53
N ASN A 96 -1.12 19.92 1.09
CA ASN A 96 -1.30 20.79 -0.08
C ASN A 96 -2.06 22.08 0.23
N MET A 97 -1.45 23.24 -0.06
CA MET A 97 -2.16 24.53 -0.15
C MET A 97 -3.38 24.36 -1.04
N ASN A 98 -4.55 24.63 -0.47
CA ASN A 98 -5.86 24.60 -1.09
C ASN A 98 -5.83 24.90 -2.60
N LEU A 99 -6.45 24.02 -3.39
CA LEU A 99 -7.26 24.46 -4.53
C LEU A 99 -8.41 25.30 -3.96
N SER A 100 -8.10 26.52 -3.49
CA SER A 100 -9.15 27.45 -3.09
C SER A 100 -9.76 27.98 -4.37
N ASN A 101 -11.00 27.58 -4.64
CA ASN A 101 -11.90 28.32 -5.50
C ASN A 101 -11.91 29.78 -5.03
N SER A 102 -11.20 30.66 -5.73
CA SER A 102 -11.55 32.07 -5.74
C SER A 102 -12.47 32.28 -6.93
N ASP A 103 -13.74 31.90 -6.77
CA ASP A 103 -14.79 32.47 -7.58
C ASP A 103 -14.90 33.94 -7.20
N THR A 104 -14.35 34.80 -8.05
CA THR A 104 -14.99 36.01 -8.61
C THR A 104 -13.91 36.81 -9.34
N SER A 105 -13.77 36.59 -10.64
CA SER A 105 -13.72 37.70 -11.60
C SER A 105 -13.87 37.16 -13.02
N GLU A 106 -14.66 37.88 -13.78
CA GLU A 106 -15.30 37.50 -15.03
C GLU A 106 -14.35 37.10 -16.16
N LEU A 107 -14.84 36.12 -16.92
CA LEU A 107 -14.52 35.72 -18.29
C LEU A 107 -13.62 36.70 -19.08
N THR A 108 -12.42 36.26 -19.46
CA THR A 108 -11.92 36.37 -20.84
C THR A 108 -10.64 35.56 -21.05
N GLY A 109 -10.71 34.56 -21.93
CA GLY A 109 -9.63 34.15 -22.84
C GLY A 109 -8.35 33.52 -22.26
N GLY A 110 -8.13 32.23 -22.56
CA GLY A 110 -6.79 31.70 -22.79
C GLY A 110 -6.27 30.73 -21.74
N ARG A 111 -6.02 29.49 -22.18
CA ARG A 111 -5.27 28.43 -21.50
C ARG A 111 -4.02 28.99 -20.81
N GLN A 112 -4.01 29.17 -19.49
CA GLN A 112 -2.74 29.21 -18.71
C GLN A 112 -2.83 29.23 -17.18
N HIS A 113 -4.01 29.33 -16.54
CA HIS A 113 -4.05 29.61 -15.09
C HIS A 113 -4.17 28.41 -14.12
N LEU A 114 -4.32 27.16 -14.60
CA LEU A 114 -4.40 25.96 -13.74
C LEU A 114 -3.04 25.28 -13.46
N LYS A 115 -1.94 25.77 -14.05
CA LYS A 115 -0.64 25.09 -13.95
C LYS A 115 0.13 25.38 -12.67
N THR A 116 -0.17 26.42 -11.91
CA THR A 116 0.82 27.01 -10.99
C THR A 116 0.71 26.55 -9.52
N GLN A 117 -0.38 25.91 -9.10
CA GLN A 117 -0.57 25.49 -7.70
C GLN A 117 -0.31 24.00 -7.45
N ALA A 118 -0.45 23.13 -8.46
CA ALA A 118 -0.11 21.71 -8.34
C ALA A 118 1.42 21.43 -8.28
N ILE A 119 2.26 22.42 -8.57
CA ILE A 119 3.70 22.22 -8.83
C ILE A 119 4.55 22.20 -7.55
N LEU A 120 4.07 22.66 -6.39
CA LEU A 120 4.96 22.89 -5.23
C LEU A 120 5.18 21.66 -4.33
N LEU A 121 4.21 20.75 -4.20
CA LEU A 121 4.37 19.54 -3.37
C LEU A 121 5.06 18.40 -4.13
N ILE A 122 4.92 18.40 -5.45
CA ILE A 122 5.54 17.43 -6.35
C ILE A 122 7.07 17.33 -6.06
N PRO A 123 7.87 18.42 -6.03
CA PRO A 123 9.31 18.37 -5.71
C PRO A 123 9.70 17.71 -4.39
N LEU A 124 8.86 17.79 -3.35
CA LEU A 124 9.18 17.32 -1.99
C LEU A 124 9.09 15.81 -1.85
N VAL A 125 8.06 15.21 -2.41
CA VAL A 125 7.88 13.76 -2.50
C VAL A 125 9.00 13.10 -3.31
N TRP A 126 9.44 13.78 -4.36
CA TRP A 126 10.51 13.35 -5.22
C TRP A 126 11.90 13.37 -4.55
N LEU A 127 12.10 14.14 -3.47
CA LEU A 127 13.37 14.20 -2.73
C LEU A 127 13.67 12.91 -1.98
N VAL A 128 12.66 12.28 -1.39
CA VAL A 128 12.79 11.05 -0.60
C VAL A 128 13.56 9.95 -1.35
N PHE A 129 13.45 9.96 -2.68
CA PHE A 129 13.98 8.91 -3.53
C PHE A 129 15.25 9.24 -4.29
N ILE A 130 15.61 10.52 -4.41
CA ILE A 130 16.97 10.87 -4.87
C ILE A 130 18.01 10.25 -3.91
N PHE A 131 17.65 10.06 -2.64
CA PHE A 131 18.55 9.58 -1.60
C PHE A 131 18.54 8.06 -1.36
N THR A 132 17.57 7.29 -1.87
CA THR A 132 17.53 5.81 -1.70
C THR A 132 18.39 5.05 -2.72
N GLY A 133 18.99 5.72 -3.70
CA GLY A 133 19.92 5.11 -4.65
C GLY A 133 20.73 6.14 -5.43
N LEU A 134 22.04 6.17 -5.13
CA LEU A 134 23.12 7.04 -5.64
C LEU A 134 23.34 8.37 -4.91
N PHE A 135 24.47 8.41 -4.20
CA PHE A 135 25.34 9.57 -4.01
C PHE A 135 25.28 10.48 -5.24
N LEU A 136 24.86 11.74 -5.12
CA LEU A 136 25.43 12.90 -5.86
C LEU A 136 24.71 14.21 -5.52
N ARG A 137 25.51 15.15 -5.03
CA ARG A 137 25.23 16.56 -4.81
C ARG A 137 24.94 17.23 -6.17
N MET A 138 23.71 17.67 -6.44
CA MET A 138 23.38 18.37 -7.69
C MET A 138 22.66 19.70 -7.46
N LYS A 139 23.27 20.77 -7.98
CA LYS A 139 22.66 22.09 -8.25
C LYS A 139 22.04 22.05 -9.66
N PHE A 140 20.94 22.79 -9.89
CA PHE A 140 20.42 23.38 -11.16
C PHE A 140 18.91 23.22 -11.44
N PHE A 141 18.45 24.07 -12.39
CA PHE A 141 17.13 24.64 -12.65
C PHE A 141 16.08 23.73 -13.38
N GLN A 142 14.83 24.20 -13.31
CA GLN A 142 13.54 23.83 -13.94
C GLN A 142 13.47 22.90 -15.18
N ILE A 143 12.38 22.11 -15.19
CA ILE A 143 11.76 21.28 -16.26
C ILE A 143 12.40 19.90 -16.53
N ASP A 144 13.72 19.77 -16.69
CA ASP A 144 14.35 18.43 -16.84
C ASP A 144 14.43 17.65 -15.51
N PHE A 145 14.21 18.34 -14.38
CA PHE A 145 14.18 17.79 -13.02
C PHE A 145 13.09 16.72 -12.84
N PHE A 146 11.89 16.90 -13.42
CA PHE A 146 10.78 15.98 -13.17
C PHE A 146 10.97 14.62 -13.83
N HIS A 147 11.67 14.55 -14.97
CA HIS A 147 11.93 13.28 -15.65
C HIS A 147 13.05 12.52 -14.95
N GLU A 148 14.19 13.16 -14.65
CA GLU A 148 15.32 12.45 -14.01
C GLU A 148 15.04 12.08 -12.56
N VAL A 149 14.42 12.98 -11.80
CA VAL A 149 14.02 12.69 -10.41
C VAL A 149 12.84 11.73 -10.38
N GLY A 150 11.92 11.88 -11.33
CA GLY A 150 10.87 10.90 -11.63
C GLY A 150 11.44 9.50 -11.74
N LEU A 151 12.44 9.32 -12.60
CA LEU A 151 13.08 8.03 -12.84
C LEU A 151 13.81 7.46 -11.61
N LYS A 152 14.40 8.31 -10.75
CA LYS A 152 15.09 7.89 -9.52
C LYS A 152 14.11 7.43 -8.44
N PHE A 153 12.94 8.08 -8.35
CA PHE A 153 11.81 7.63 -7.54
C PHE A 153 11.33 6.22 -7.87
N LEU A 154 11.21 5.92 -9.15
CA LEU A 154 10.72 4.62 -9.63
C LEU A 154 11.67 3.49 -9.21
N GLN A 155 12.97 3.72 -9.39
CA GLN A 155 13.99 2.74 -9.06
C GLN A 155 14.20 2.61 -7.55
N GLY A 156 14.20 3.72 -6.81
CA GLY A 156 14.30 3.74 -5.36
C GLY A 156 13.15 3.01 -4.68
N PHE A 157 11.91 3.22 -5.14
CA PHE A 157 10.73 2.54 -4.59
C PHE A 157 10.79 1.02 -4.77
N SER A 158 11.17 0.55 -5.97
CA SER A 158 11.31 -0.89 -6.24
C SER A 158 12.43 -1.52 -5.43
N PHE A 159 13.57 -0.84 -5.30
CA PHE A 159 14.70 -1.32 -4.49
C PHE A 159 14.36 -1.36 -3.01
N LEU A 160 13.58 -0.39 -2.52
CA LEU A 160 13.11 -0.32 -1.15
C LEU A 160 12.25 -1.54 -0.79
N ILE A 161 11.25 -1.86 -1.63
CA ILE A 161 10.43 -3.06 -1.45
C ILE A 161 11.28 -4.32 -1.52
N GLN A 162 12.20 -4.40 -2.48
CA GLN A 162 13.08 -5.56 -2.63
C GLN A 162 13.94 -5.77 -1.38
N ASN A 163 14.54 -4.72 -0.81
CA ASN A 163 15.30 -4.79 0.43
C ASN A 163 14.44 -5.30 1.59
N ILE A 164 13.22 -4.78 1.74
CA ILE A 164 12.26 -5.22 2.77
C ILE A 164 11.88 -6.71 2.59
N ALA A 165 11.72 -7.15 1.34
CA ALA A 165 11.48 -8.54 1.01
C ALA A 165 12.69 -9.44 1.30
N GLN A 166 13.92 -8.95 1.27
CA GLN A 166 15.13 -9.74 1.54
C GLN A 166 15.58 -9.76 3.02
N VAL A 167 14.94 -8.98 3.88
CA VAL A 167 15.26 -8.84 5.32
C VAL A 167 15.60 -10.15 6.07
N PRO A 168 14.92 -11.30 5.87
CA PRO A 168 15.20 -12.52 6.65
C PRO A 168 16.58 -13.14 6.39
N GLU A 169 17.16 -12.93 5.21
CA GLU A 169 18.45 -13.54 4.84
C GLU A 169 19.65 -12.76 5.44
N GLU A 170 19.45 -11.49 5.83
CA GLU A 170 20.51 -10.54 6.19
C GLU A 170 20.56 -10.19 7.70
N MET A 171 19.71 -10.75 8.56
CA MET A 171 19.64 -10.44 10.00
C MET A 171 20.81 -10.99 10.85
N LYS A 172 22.05 -10.87 10.37
CA LYS A 172 23.25 -11.32 11.10
C LYS A 172 23.89 -10.23 11.98
N CYS A 173 23.45 -8.97 11.91
CA CYS A 173 24.05 -7.85 12.65
C CYS A 173 23.07 -6.70 12.93
N LEU A 174 23.25 -5.97 14.03
CA LEU A 174 22.48 -4.77 14.39
C LEU A 174 22.44 -3.70 13.28
N LYS A 175 23.51 -3.59 12.48
CA LYS A 175 23.57 -2.66 11.34
C LYS A 175 22.57 -3.00 10.24
N SER A 176 22.36 -4.30 9.95
CA SER A 176 21.37 -4.71 8.95
C SER A 176 19.96 -4.54 9.49
N VAL A 177 19.71 -4.86 10.77
CA VAL A 177 18.42 -4.61 11.44
C VAL A 177 18.01 -3.13 11.32
N LYS A 178 18.92 -2.22 11.67
CA LYS A 178 18.64 -0.78 11.58
C LYS A 178 18.35 -0.32 10.14
N LYS A 179 19.13 -0.79 9.16
CA LYS A 179 18.86 -0.48 7.75
C LYS A 179 17.47 -0.94 7.34
N SER A 180 17.06 -2.15 7.75
CA SER A 180 15.71 -2.67 7.51
C SER A 180 14.63 -1.81 8.16
N LEU A 181 14.86 -1.30 9.38
CA LEU A 181 13.91 -0.40 10.05
C LEU A 181 13.72 0.92 9.27
N VAL A 182 14.82 1.52 8.82
CA VAL A 182 14.77 2.74 7.98
C VAL A 182 14.01 2.48 6.69
N ASP A 183 14.32 1.37 6.01
CA ASP A 183 13.68 1.01 4.75
C ASP A 183 12.15 0.82 4.92
N MET A 184 11.74 0.13 5.99
CA MET A 184 10.34 -0.08 6.34
C MET A 184 9.58 1.23 6.63
N LEU A 185 10.13 2.11 7.48
CA LEU A 185 9.51 3.40 7.81
C LEU A 185 9.41 4.30 6.58
N LEU A 186 10.47 4.32 5.76
CA LEU A 186 10.50 5.07 4.52
C LEU A 186 9.39 4.58 3.59
N PHE A 187 9.26 3.26 3.42
CA PHE A 187 8.22 2.67 2.60
C PHE A 187 6.81 3.07 3.07
N GLN A 188 6.55 2.99 4.37
CA GLN A 188 5.28 3.38 4.97
C GLN A 188 4.95 4.86 4.68
N TYR A 189 5.91 5.76 4.87
CA TYR A 189 5.74 7.18 4.55
C TYR A 189 5.37 7.38 3.08
N LEU A 190 6.06 6.68 2.18
CA LEU A 190 5.87 6.80 0.74
C LEU A 190 4.51 6.30 0.27
N VAL A 191 4.02 5.19 0.84
CA VAL A 191 2.66 4.70 0.56
C VAL A 191 1.62 5.75 0.99
N ASN A 192 1.81 6.41 2.13
CA ASN A 192 0.90 7.48 2.57
C ASN A 192 0.93 8.70 1.65
N VAL A 193 2.07 9.01 1.06
CA VAL A 193 2.17 10.06 0.05
C VAL A 193 1.46 9.67 -1.25
N LEU A 194 1.67 8.44 -1.73
CA LEU A 194 0.98 7.90 -2.91
C LEU A 194 -0.55 7.89 -2.73
N GLU A 195 -1.02 7.46 -1.57
CA GLU A 195 -2.44 7.46 -1.24
C GLU A 195 -3.04 8.86 -1.33
N ARG A 196 -2.42 9.85 -0.69
CA ARG A 196 -2.95 11.21 -0.65
C ARG A 196 -3.01 11.84 -2.04
N ASP A 197 -1.96 11.69 -2.85
CA ASP A 197 -1.96 12.16 -4.24
C ASP A 197 -3.07 11.48 -5.07
N PHE A 198 -3.20 10.15 -4.95
CA PHE A 198 -4.23 9.38 -5.66
C PHE A 198 -5.64 9.80 -5.25
N PHE A 199 -5.89 9.89 -3.94
CA PHE A 199 -7.21 10.18 -3.38
C PHE A 199 -7.68 11.60 -3.68
N ASN A 200 -6.80 12.60 -3.59
CA ASN A 200 -7.13 13.99 -3.94
C ASN A 200 -7.58 14.08 -5.40
N ARG A 201 -6.83 13.45 -6.31
CA ARG A 201 -7.17 13.41 -7.74
C ARG A 201 -8.47 12.65 -8.03
N ASN A 202 -8.73 11.57 -7.29
CA ASN A 202 -9.94 10.77 -7.46
C ASN A 202 -11.20 11.50 -7.00
N LYS A 203 -11.12 12.17 -5.84
CA LYS A 203 -12.25 12.90 -5.22
C LYS A 203 -12.73 14.08 -6.04
N GLU A 204 -11.81 14.87 -6.59
CA GLU A 204 -12.16 16.15 -7.20
C GLU A 204 -12.91 16.00 -8.53
N THR A 205 -12.72 14.88 -9.24
CA THR A 205 -13.16 14.83 -10.65
C THR A 205 -13.57 13.45 -11.17
N ARG A 206 -13.22 12.34 -10.48
CA ARG A 206 -13.27 10.96 -11.05
C ARG A 206 -12.71 10.89 -12.49
N ASN A 207 -11.81 11.79 -12.84
CA ASN A 207 -11.35 11.97 -14.20
C ASN A 207 -10.08 11.14 -14.42
N TRP A 208 -10.18 10.18 -15.34
CA TRP A 208 -9.06 9.32 -15.73
C TRP A 208 -7.80 10.10 -16.09
N PHE A 209 -7.92 11.26 -16.75
CA PHE A 209 -6.75 12.07 -17.13
C PHE A 209 -5.95 12.53 -15.92
N LEU A 210 -6.61 12.90 -14.82
CA LEU A 210 -5.95 13.31 -13.59
C LEU A 210 -5.37 12.12 -12.82
N LEU A 211 -6.10 10.99 -12.78
CA LEU A 211 -5.59 9.75 -12.16
C LEU A 211 -4.38 9.19 -12.90
N ARG A 212 -4.34 9.31 -14.23
CA ARG A 212 -3.19 8.91 -15.05
C ARG A 212 -1.93 9.72 -14.71
N GLU A 213 -2.09 10.98 -14.31
CA GLU A 213 -0.99 11.85 -13.90
C GLU A 213 -0.62 11.70 -12.41
N SER A 214 -1.28 10.81 -11.67
CA SER A 214 -0.90 10.51 -10.29
C SER A 214 0.51 9.93 -10.20
N LEU A 215 1.13 10.12 -9.03
CA LEU A 215 2.41 9.51 -8.69
C LEU A 215 2.34 8.00 -8.78
N LEU A 216 1.20 7.41 -8.39
CA LEU A 216 0.95 5.98 -8.47
C LEU A 216 0.92 5.49 -9.92
N SER A 217 0.18 6.16 -10.81
CA SER A 217 0.13 5.80 -12.23
C SER A 217 1.51 5.95 -12.89
N THR A 218 2.23 7.01 -12.54
CA THR A 218 3.61 7.24 -13.00
C THR A 218 4.55 6.13 -12.51
N LEU A 219 4.38 5.68 -11.25
CA LEU A 219 5.12 4.58 -10.65
C LEU A 219 5.00 3.30 -11.47
N LEU A 220 3.76 2.94 -11.77
CA LEU A 220 3.39 1.67 -12.37
C LEU A 220 3.57 1.65 -13.90
N GLY A 221 3.55 2.82 -14.55
CA GLY A 221 3.80 2.96 -15.99
C GLY A 221 5.29 2.96 -16.36
N SER A 222 6.19 2.92 -15.38
CA SER A 222 7.63 2.96 -15.61
C SER A 222 8.17 1.68 -16.21
N ARG A 223 8.93 1.81 -17.32
CA ARG A 223 9.65 0.69 -17.93
C ARG A 223 10.88 0.23 -17.13
N ARG A 224 11.29 1.01 -16.12
CA ARG A 224 12.49 0.70 -15.31
C ARG A 224 12.18 -0.18 -14.10
N VAL A 225 10.92 -0.32 -13.74
CA VAL A 225 10.46 -1.18 -12.65
C VAL A 225 9.87 -2.43 -13.27
N SER A 226 10.38 -3.59 -12.86
CA SER A 226 9.72 -4.85 -13.19
C SER A 226 8.45 -4.94 -12.36
N TYR A 227 7.33 -4.50 -12.92
CA TYR A 227 6.05 -4.46 -12.22
C TYR A 227 5.65 -5.85 -11.67
N LYS A 228 5.95 -6.92 -12.41
CA LYS A 228 5.75 -8.30 -11.96
C LYS A 228 6.60 -8.61 -10.71
N ASN A 229 7.88 -8.23 -10.70
CA ASN A 229 8.75 -8.48 -9.54
C ASN A 229 8.32 -7.63 -8.34
N LEU A 230 7.92 -6.38 -8.57
CA LEU A 230 7.37 -5.52 -7.52
C LEU A 230 6.20 -6.19 -6.80
N VAL A 231 5.27 -6.79 -7.56
CA VAL A 231 4.13 -7.53 -6.99
C VAL A 231 4.59 -8.79 -6.27
N LYS A 232 5.54 -9.57 -6.82
CA LYS A 232 6.12 -10.73 -6.13
C LYS A 232 6.74 -10.36 -4.78
N ASP A 233 7.51 -9.27 -4.73
CA ASP A 233 8.14 -8.81 -3.49
C ASP A 233 7.08 -8.38 -2.47
N CYS A 234 6.00 -7.71 -2.92
CA CYS A 234 4.86 -7.40 -2.06
C CYS A 234 4.19 -8.66 -1.49
N LEU A 235 3.99 -9.69 -2.31
CA LEU A 235 3.43 -10.97 -1.87
C LEU A 235 4.34 -11.65 -0.85
N SER A 236 5.67 -11.65 -1.06
CA SER A 236 6.63 -12.19 -0.10
C SER A 236 6.54 -11.50 1.26
N ILE A 237 6.42 -10.18 1.28
CA ILE A 237 6.28 -9.40 2.53
C ILE A 237 4.96 -9.72 3.24
N ILE A 238 3.84 -9.82 2.49
CA ILE A 238 2.54 -10.15 3.05
C ILE A 238 2.54 -11.58 3.63
N SER A 239 3.02 -12.56 2.86
CA SER A 239 2.98 -13.97 3.25
C SER A 239 3.84 -14.27 4.48
N ARG A 240 4.98 -13.59 4.68
CA ARG A 240 5.82 -13.74 5.88
C ARG A 240 5.08 -13.48 7.19
N ARG A 241 4.04 -12.63 7.18
CA ARG A 241 3.26 -12.32 8.39
C ARG A 241 2.54 -13.55 8.95
N SER A 242 2.09 -14.45 8.07
CA SER A 242 1.38 -15.66 8.48
C SER A 242 2.29 -16.63 9.25
N ASP A 243 3.54 -16.79 8.80
CA ASP A 243 4.54 -17.66 9.44
C ASP A 243 4.91 -17.18 10.85
N GLN A 244 4.86 -15.87 11.11
CA GLN A 244 5.17 -15.30 12.42
C GLN A 244 4.01 -15.44 13.42
N THR A 245 2.76 -15.49 12.95
CA THR A 245 1.60 -15.73 13.83
C THR A 245 1.59 -17.13 14.44
N ASP A 246 2.16 -18.13 13.74
CA ASP A 246 2.33 -19.50 14.29
C ASP A 246 3.44 -19.55 15.36
N ILE A 247 4.52 -18.79 15.18
CA ILE A 247 5.60 -18.64 16.17
C ILE A 247 5.12 -17.87 17.41
N GLY A 248 4.12 -16.99 17.25
CA GLY A 248 3.50 -16.25 18.35
C GLY A 248 2.74 -17.11 19.37
N LEU A 249 2.32 -18.34 19.00
CA LEU A 249 1.75 -19.31 19.94
C LEU A 249 2.80 -20.24 20.57
N HIS A 250 3.96 -20.40 19.93
CA HIS A 250 5.05 -21.26 20.40
C HIS A 250 6.42 -20.58 20.26
N GLY A 251 6.72 -19.69 21.22
CA GLY A 251 8.08 -19.35 21.59
C GLY A 251 8.83 -18.45 20.61
N ILE A 252 9.24 -17.28 21.11
CA ILE A 252 10.34 -16.48 20.54
C ILE A 252 11.50 -17.44 20.21
N PRO A 253 12.03 -17.47 18.97
CA PRO A 253 13.18 -18.30 18.67
C PRO A 253 14.34 -17.84 19.54
N THR A 254 14.69 -18.64 20.54
CA THR A 254 15.90 -18.48 21.32
C THR A 254 17.07 -18.52 20.35
N LEU A 255 17.69 -17.36 20.14
CA LEU A 255 19.00 -17.21 19.53
C LEU A 255 19.94 -18.24 20.18
N GLU A 256 20.46 -19.18 19.39
CA GLU A 256 21.29 -20.27 19.90
C GLU A 256 22.48 -19.70 20.69
N ARG A 257 22.54 -20.16 21.94
CA ARG A 257 23.51 -19.83 22.96
C ARG A 257 24.90 -20.24 22.49
N SER A 258 25.72 -19.28 22.06
CA SER A 258 27.17 -19.42 22.16
C SER A 258 27.64 -18.61 23.37
N SER A 259 28.19 -19.33 24.34
CA SER A 259 28.68 -18.87 25.63
C SER A 259 29.76 -17.80 25.47
N ASP A 260 29.56 -16.58 25.96
CA ASP A 260 30.03 -16.10 27.27
C ASP A 260 29.84 -14.56 27.39
N ARG A 261 29.33 -14.12 28.55
CA ARG A 261 29.35 -12.74 29.12
C ARG A 261 28.39 -11.65 28.59
N VAL A 262 27.36 -11.41 29.42
CA VAL A 262 26.78 -10.10 29.81
C VAL A 262 26.33 -9.15 28.68
N VAL A 263 25.23 -9.48 27.96
CA VAL A 263 24.33 -8.49 27.33
C VAL A 263 22.94 -9.15 27.18
N HIS A 264 22.04 -9.01 28.15
CA HIS A 264 20.69 -9.62 28.04
C HIS A 264 19.51 -8.64 28.08
N ASP A 265 19.72 -7.33 28.24
CA ASP A 265 18.63 -6.33 28.18
C ASP A 265 18.63 -5.43 26.93
N VAL A 266 19.74 -5.36 26.18
CA VAL A 266 19.89 -4.41 25.05
C VAL A 266 19.34 -4.95 23.72
N GLU A 267 19.13 -6.26 23.59
CA GLU A 267 18.73 -6.91 22.34
C GLU A 267 17.22 -7.11 22.18
N VAL A 268 16.45 -7.01 23.27
CA VAL A 268 14.99 -7.25 23.26
C VAL A 268 14.25 -6.08 22.61
N ALA A 269 14.59 -4.84 22.93
CA ALA A 269 13.88 -3.66 22.43
C ALA A 269 13.96 -3.49 20.90
N PRO A 270 15.13 -3.65 20.23
CA PRO A 270 15.21 -3.60 18.77
C PRO A 270 14.45 -4.74 18.08
N ALA A 271 14.43 -5.94 18.68
CA ALA A 271 13.71 -7.09 18.14
C ALA A 271 12.19 -6.90 18.22
N VAL A 272 11.67 -6.38 19.34
CA VAL A 272 10.24 -6.06 19.49
C VAL A 272 9.82 -4.94 18.54
N ALA A 273 10.62 -3.87 18.43
CA ALA A 273 10.36 -2.78 17.48
C ALA A 273 10.32 -3.27 16.03
N LEU A 274 11.18 -4.23 15.66
CA LEU A 274 11.21 -4.83 14.33
C LEU A 274 9.95 -5.63 14.01
N VAL A 275 9.42 -6.42 14.96
CA VAL A 275 8.19 -7.19 14.75
C VAL A 275 6.99 -6.26 14.54
N GLU A 276 6.85 -5.23 15.38
CA GLU A 276 5.75 -4.27 15.21
C GLU A 276 5.89 -3.50 13.89
N LEU A 277 7.12 -3.10 13.52
CA LEU A 277 7.34 -2.42 12.26
C LEU A 277 7.13 -3.32 11.04
N GLN A 278 7.43 -4.61 11.12
CA GLN A 278 7.09 -5.58 10.07
C GLN A 278 5.58 -5.68 9.87
N LYS A 279 4.80 -5.66 10.95
CA LYS A 279 3.34 -5.64 10.91
C LYS A 279 2.82 -4.37 10.24
N GLU A 280 3.30 -3.19 10.65
CA GLU A 280 2.91 -1.91 10.03
C GLU A 280 3.34 -1.82 8.57
N THR A 281 4.51 -2.38 8.23
CA THR A 281 4.98 -2.47 6.85
C THR A 281 4.09 -3.38 6.02
N CYS A 282 3.65 -4.52 6.56
CA CYS A 282 2.68 -5.39 5.90
C CYS A 282 1.37 -4.64 5.61
N VAL A 283 0.87 -3.84 6.56
CA VAL A 283 -0.31 -2.98 6.35
C VAL A 283 -0.07 -1.97 5.23
N ALA A 284 1.10 -1.32 5.20
CA ALA A 284 1.46 -0.40 4.12
C ALA A 284 1.56 -1.10 2.75
N VAL A 285 2.08 -2.34 2.68
CA VAL A 285 2.11 -3.10 1.42
C VAL A 285 0.70 -3.45 0.95
N GLN A 286 -0.18 -3.88 1.86
CA GLN A 286 -1.58 -4.16 1.52
C GLN A 286 -2.27 -2.89 0.99
N LYS A 287 -2.08 -1.76 1.68
CA LYS A 287 -2.58 -0.46 1.27
C LYS A 287 -2.06 -0.04 -0.12
N PHE A 288 -0.77 -0.25 -0.39
CA PHE A 288 -0.20 -0.03 -1.72
C PHE A 288 -0.89 -0.89 -2.78
N LEU A 289 -1.05 -2.20 -2.56
CA LEU A 289 -1.74 -3.07 -3.51
C LEU A 289 -3.19 -2.63 -3.75
N VAL A 290 -3.92 -2.24 -2.70
CA VAL A 290 -5.28 -1.68 -2.84
C VAL A 290 -5.30 -0.45 -3.72
N LEU A 291 -4.38 0.51 -3.53
CA LEU A 291 -4.29 1.69 -4.39
C LEU A 291 -4.08 1.30 -5.86
N VAL A 292 -3.22 0.30 -6.11
CA VAL A 292 -2.98 -0.22 -7.47
C VAL A 292 -4.24 -0.85 -8.05
N MET A 293 -5.00 -1.62 -7.25
CA MET A 293 -6.26 -2.24 -7.66
C MET A 293 -7.34 -1.20 -7.96
N GLU A 294 -7.46 -0.16 -7.14
CA GLU A 294 -8.36 0.97 -7.38
C GLU A 294 -8.01 1.72 -8.67
N LEU A 295 -6.71 1.92 -8.95
CA LEU A 295 -6.25 2.50 -10.22
C LEU A 295 -6.62 1.61 -11.41
N ASP A 296 -6.45 0.28 -11.30
CA ASP A 296 -6.87 -0.68 -12.33
C ASP A 296 -8.38 -0.63 -12.58
N LYS A 297 -9.19 -0.55 -11.53
CA LYS A 297 -10.65 -0.40 -11.62
C LYS A 297 -11.02 0.90 -12.32
N ALA A 298 -10.41 2.03 -11.92
CA ALA A 298 -10.64 3.32 -12.54
C ALA A 298 -10.25 3.33 -14.03
N LYS A 299 -9.13 2.68 -14.37
CA LYS A 299 -8.69 2.49 -15.75
C LYS A 299 -9.72 1.69 -16.56
N LYS A 300 -10.14 0.52 -16.05
CA LYS A 300 -11.14 -0.33 -16.71
C LYS A 300 -12.45 0.44 -16.95
N LEU A 301 -12.91 1.20 -15.97
CA LEU A 301 -14.09 2.07 -16.13
C LEU A 301 -13.88 3.11 -17.23
N ALA A 302 -12.74 3.80 -17.22
CA ALA A 302 -12.42 4.79 -18.25
C ALA A 302 -12.32 4.16 -19.66
N GLU A 303 -11.81 2.94 -19.77
CA GLU A 303 -11.75 2.19 -21.04
C GLU A 303 -13.15 1.87 -21.55
N THR A 304 -14.06 1.44 -20.67
CA THR A 304 -15.47 1.20 -21.05
C THR A 304 -16.19 2.46 -21.50
N GLN A 305 -15.81 3.62 -20.95
CA GLN A 305 -16.35 4.94 -21.31
C GLN A 305 -15.64 5.56 -22.53
N GLY A 306 -14.59 4.94 -23.07
CA GLY A 306 -13.81 5.48 -24.17
C GLY A 306 -12.96 6.70 -23.79
N CYS A 307 -12.66 6.89 -22.51
CA CYS A 307 -11.87 8.00 -21.97
C CYS A 307 -10.36 7.71 -21.90
N THR A 308 -9.91 6.54 -22.37
CA THR A 308 -8.48 6.19 -22.44
C THR A 308 -7.90 6.40 -23.83
N SER A 309 -6.58 6.52 -23.88
CA SER A 309 -5.79 6.72 -25.09
C SER A 309 -4.72 5.64 -25.23
N ARG A 310 -4.11 5.52 -26.42
CA ARG A 310 -2.97 4.61 -26.65
C ARG A 310 -1.77 4.89 -25.73
N ALA A 311 -1.63 6.12 -25.23
CA ALA A 311 -0.56 6.50 -24.31
C ALA A 311 -0.72 5.85 -22.93
N ASP A 312 -1.91 5.37 -22.59
CA ASP A 312 -2.21 4.78 -21.27
C ASP A 312 -1.71 3.33 -21.14
N GLY A 313 -1.23 2.75 -22.26
CA GLY A 313 -0.60 1.44 -22.35
C GLY A 313 -1.53 0.26 -22.04
N LEU A 314 -1.10 -0.94 -22.39
CA LEU A 314 -1.71 -2.18 -21.93
C LEU A 314 -0.86 -2.69 -20.78
N ARG A 315 -1.38 -2.58 -19.55
CA ARG A 315 -0.73 -3.08 -18.35
C ARG A 315 -1.59 -4.22 -17.81
N THR A 316 -0.98 -5.36 -17.55
CA THR A 316 -1.61 -6.47 -16.82
C THR A 316 -2.12 -5.97 -15.47
N SER A 317 -3.36 -6.31 -15.11
CA SER A 317 -3.91 -5.86 -13.82
C SER A 317 -3.10 -6.46 -12.66
N VAL A 318 -3.05 -5.77 -11.52
CA VAL A 318 -2.38 -6.32 -10.34
C VAL A 318 -3.00 -7.63 -9.86
N ILE A 319 -4.32 -7.77 -9.97
CA ILE A 319 -5.05 -8.97 -9.55
C ILE A 319 -4.65 -10.15 -10.42
N GLU A 320 -4.53 -9.96 -11.72
CA GLU A 320 -4.07 -11.01 -12.65
C GLU A 320 -2.65 -11.47 -12.30
N ILE A 321 -1.73 -10.54 -11.98
CA ILE A 321 -0.38 -10.90 -11.54
C ILE A 321 -0.42 -11.65 -10.21
N ILE A 322 -1.20 -11.19 -9.22
CA ILE A 322 -1.35 -11.86 -7.93
C ILE A 322 -1.87 -13.28 -8.12
N VAL A 323 -2.96 -13.46 -8.87
CA VAL A 323 -3.55 -14.78 -9.15
C VAL A 323 -2.55 -15.67 -9.90
N ASP A 324 -1.76 -15.13 -10.81
CA ASP A 324 -0.70 -15.89 -11.48
C ASP A 324 0.38 -16.38 -10.54
N GLU A 325 0.81 -15.55 -9.59
CA GLU A 325 1.83 -15.90 -8.61
C GLU A 325 1.31 -16.87 -7.54
N LEU A 326 0.09 -16.66 -7.03
CA LEU A 326 -0.54 -17.55 -6.06
C LEU A 326 -0.84 -18.93 -6.66
N ALA A 327 -1.18 -18.99 -7.95
CA ALA A 327 -1.45 -20.26 -8.61
C ALA A 327 -0.18 -20.99 -9.05
N TYR A 328 0.95 -20.29 -9.11
CA TYR A 328 2.26 -20.90 -9.37
C TYR A 328 2.88 -21.47 -8.09
N ASN A 329 2.63 -20.87 -6.94
CA ASN A 329 3.18 -21.29 -5.65
C ASN A 329 2.07 -21.45 -4.59
N GLU A 330 1.67 -22.69 -4.36
CA GLU A 330 0.59 -23.05 -3.42
C GLU A 330 0.94 -22.68 -1.96
N ASP A 331 2.23 -22.69 -1.58
CA ASP A 331 2.67 -22.29 -0.25
C ASP A 331 2.36 -20.80 0.03
N LEU A 332 2.44 -19.95 -1.00
CA LEU A 332 2.10 -18.53 -0.87
C LEU A 332 0.59 -18.31 -0.73
N LEU A 333 -0.25 -19.21 -1.24
CA LEU A 333 -1.70 -19.03 -1.27
C LEU A 333 -2.28 -18.94 0.14
N PHE A 334 -1.95 -19.91 0.99
CA PHE A 334 -2.44 -19.94 2.37
C PHE A 334 -1.99 -18.71 3.16
N SER A 335 -0.67 -18.47 3.16
CA SER A 335 -0.06 -17.34 3.84
C SER A 335 -0.63 -15.99 3.40
N PHE A 336 -0.87 -15.82 2.10
CA PHE A 336 -1.45 -14.60 1.54
C PHE A 336 -2.91 -14.41 2.00
N LEU A 337 -3.75 -15.43 1.88
CA LEU A 337 -5.18 -15.33 2.22
C LEU A 337 -5.40 -15.05 3.71
N GLN A 338 -4.51 -15.55 4.56
CA GLN A 338 -4.51 -15.28 5.99
C GLN A 338 -4.05 -13.86 6.32
N ALA A 339 -2.97 -13.37 5.67
CA ALA A 339 -2.37 -12.08 6.00
C ALA A 339 -3.05 -10.87 5.34
N PHE A 340 -3.59 -11.03 4.12
CA PHE A 340 -4.27 -9.95 3.39
C PHE A 340 -5.63 -9.63 4.06
N SER A 341 -5.89 -8.39 4.44
CA SER A 341 -7.03 -8.02 5.29
C SER A 341 -8.21 -7.38 4.54
N GLU A 342 -7.98 -6.90 3.33
CA GLU A 342 -8.93 -6.10 2.56
C GLU A 342 -10.00 -6.97 1.91
N SER A 343 -11.15 -7.10 2.58
CA SER A 343 -12.20 -8.09 2.26
C SER A 343 -12.73 -7.97 0.83
N ARG A 344 -12.94 -6.74 0.35
CA ARG A 344 -13.41 -6.46 -1.01
C ARG A 344 -12.46 -7.05 -2.06
N TRP A 345 -11.17 -6.77 -1.92
CA TRP A 345 -10.17 -7.21 -2.86
C TRP A 345 -9.80 -8.68 -2.66
N LYS A 346 -9.87 -9.19 -1.42
CA LYS A 346 -9.68 -10.60 -1.11
C LYS A 346 -10.68 -11.47 -1.87
N ILE A 347 -11.97 -11.14 -1.81
CA ILE A 347 -12.99 -11.92 -2.52
C ILE A 347 -12.78 -11.84 -4.03
N GLU A 348 -12.48 -10.66 -4.59
CA GLU A 348 -12.19 -10.50 -6.03
C GLU A 348 -11.00 -11.37 -6.48
N ILE A 349 -9.91 -11.38 -5.72
CA ILE A 349 -8.74 -12.24 -6.01
C ILE A 349 -9.13 -13.72 -6.00
N ILE A 350 -9.91 -14.16 -5.01
CA ILE A 350 -10.38 -15.55 -4.90
C ILE A 350 -11.29 -15.90 -6.09
N LEU A 351 -12.18 -15.01 -6.50
CA LEU A 351 -13.07 -15.24 -7.65
C LEU A 351 -12.24 -15.39 -8.93
N GLN A 352 -11.30 -14.47 -9.19
CA GLN A 352 -10.40 -14.57 -10.34
C GLN A 352 -9.56 -15.84 -10.32
N TYR A 353 -9.13 -16.28 -9.12
CA TYR A 353 -8.44 -17.56 -8.95
C TYR A 353 -9.34 -18.74 -9.37
N PHE A 354 -10.59 -18.80 -8.93
CA PHE A 354 -11.53 -19.82 -9.39
C PHE A 354 -11.73 -19.76 -10.91
N TRP A 355 -11.97 -18.57 -11.47
CA TRP A 355 -12.23 -18.39 -12.90
C TRP A 355 -11.03 -18.69 -13.80
N LYS A 356 -9.81 -18.70 -13.25
CA LYS A 356 -8.63 -19.21 -13.95
C LYS A 356 -8.71 -20.71 -14.25
N TYR A 357 -9.35 -21.48 -13.36
CA TYR A 357 -9.45 -22.94 -13.47
C TYR A 357 -10.84 -23.44 -13.86
N LEU A 358 -11.89 -22.66 -13.61
CA LEU A 358 -13.24 -22.99 -14.05
C LEU A 358 -13.39 -22.80 -15.57
N PRO A 359 -14.22 -23.61 -16.24
CA PRO A 359 -14.52 -23.37 -17.65
C PRO A 359 -15.21 -22.01 -17.77
N LYS A 360 -14.59 -21.07 -18.49
CA LYS A 360 -15.25 -19.81 -18.85
C LYS A 360 -16.55 -20.14 -19.61
N PRO A 361 -17.70 -19.53 -19.28
CA PRO A 361 -18.86 -19.64 -20.15
C PRO A 361 -18.48 -19.18 -21.57
N ALA A 362 -18.96 -19.90 -22.58
CA ALA A 362 -18.44 -19.88 -23.95
C ALA A 362 -18.24 -18.47 -24.54
N VAL A 363 -17.19 -18.34 -25.36
CA VAL A 363 -16.73 -17.12 -26.06
C VAL A 363 -17.89 -16.33 -26.67
N ARG A 364 -18.22 -15.17 -26.07
CA ARG A 364 -19.20 -14.21 -26.60
C ARG A 364 -18.57 -13.32 -27.67
N THR A 365 -19.22 -13.22 -28.82
CA THR A 365 -18.82 -12.33 -29.92
C THR A 365 -19.05 -10.87 -29.55
N ARG A 366 -18.26 -9.99 -30.19
CA ARG A 366 -18.06 -8.54 -29.93
C ARG A 366 -19.32 -7.65 -29.82
N ARG A 367 -20.54 -8.16 -30.00
CA ARG A 367 -21.79 -7.38 -30.05
C ARG A 367 -22.68 -7.43 -28.80
N SER A 368 -22.41 -8.25 -27.77
CA SER A 368 -23.31 -8.43 -26.61
C SER A 368 -22.76 -7.90 -25.28
N ARG A 369 -22.04 -6.77 -25.27
CA ARG A 369 -21.40 -6.23 -24.05
C ARG A 369 -22.37 -5.69 -22.98
N ASN A 370 -23.67 -5.55 -23.29
CA ASN A 370 -24.60 -4.84 -22.40
C ASN A 370 -25.42 -5.75 -21.46
N THR A 371 -25.15 -7.06 -21.40
CA THR A 371 -25.87 -8.01 -20.53
C THR A 371 -24.95 -9.17 -20.17
N SER A 372 -24.08 -9.05 -19.15
CA SER A 372 -23.26 -10.15 -18.60
C SER A 372 -22.34 -9.71 -17.45
N GLU A 373 -22.85 -9.08 -16.39
CA GLU A 373 -22.11 -8.95 -15.12
C GLU A 373 -22.37 -10.16 -14.18
N GLU A 374 -23.37 -11.00 -14.47
CA GLU A 374 -23.79 -12.11 -13.61
C GLU A 374 -22.81 -13.32 -13.58
N ASP A 375 -21.97 -13.47 -14.60
CA ASP A 375 -21.15 -14.67 -14.82
C ASP A 375 -19.82 -14.69 -14.03
N GLU A 376 -19.38 -13.57 -13.44
CA GLU A 376 -18.14 -13.47 -12.64
C GLU A 376 -18.41 -13.34 -11.13
N THR A 377 -19.64 -13.65 -10.69
CA THR A 377 -20.08 -13.41 -9.30
C THR A 377 -19.71 -14.55 -8.35
N PHE A 378 -19.69 -14.25 -7.04
CA PHE A 378 -19.49 -15.26 -6.00
C PHE A 378 -20.56 -16.36 -6.02
N ASN A 379 -21.81 -16.00 -6.27
CA ASN A 379 -22.90 -16.95 -6.44
C ASN A 379 -22.65 -17.92 -7.61
N ALA A 380 -22.15 -17.41 -8.74
CA ALA A 380 -21.82 -18.25 -9.89
C ALA A 380 -20.73 -19.30 -9.55
N VAL A 381 -19.73 -18.92 -8.74
CA VAL A 381 -18.73 -19.86 -8.21
C VAL A 381 -19.38 -20.91 -7.30
N LEU A 382 -20.25 -20.51 -6.36
CA LEU A 382 -20.92 -21.46 -5.45
C LEU A 382 -21.78 -22.49 -6.21
N ARG A 383 -22.44 -22.08 -7.30
CA ARG A 383 -23.19 -23.00 -8.19
C ARG A 383 -22.30 -24.07 -8.82
N CYS A 384 -21.03 -23.77 -9.06
CA CYS A 384 -20.07 -24.77 -9.55
C CYS A 384 -19.75 -25.85 -8.50
N PHE A 385 -20.12 -25.65 -7.24
CA PHE A 385 -20.02 -26.66 -6.18
C PHE A 385 -21.32 -27.43 -5.92
N SER A 386 -22.39 -27.16 -6.69
CA SER A 386 -23.69 -27.83 -6.50
C SER A 386 -23.79 -29.22 -7.17
N SER A 387 -22.91 -29.55 -8.12
CA SER A 387 -22.98 -30.81 -8.88
C SER A 387 -21.72 -31.67 -8.72
N ASP A 388 -21.89 -33.00 -8.69
CA ASP A 388 -20.77 -33.93 -8.50
C ASP A 388 -19.73 -33.88 -9.61
N SER A 389 -20.17 -33.68 -10.85
CA SER A 389 -19.28 -33.62 -12.01
C SER A 389 -18.43 -32.35 -11.99
N SER A 390 -19.03 -31.21 -11.65
CA SER A 390 -18.31 -29.93 -11.56
C SER A 390 -17.33 -29.92 -10.41
N VAL A 391 -17.73 -30.36 -9.21
CA VAL A 391 -16.82 -30.44 -8.05
C VAL A 391 -15.65 -31.38 -8.34
N ARG A 392 -15.90 -32.55 -8.94
CA ARG A 392 -14.81 -33.46 -9.35
C ARG A 392 -13.85 -32.83 -10.36
N SER A 393 -14.35 -31.97 -11.26
CA SER A 393 -13.49 -31.21 -12.17
C SER A 393 -12.67 -30.14 -11.45
N ILE A 394 -13.20 -29.52 -10.39
CA ILE A 394 -12.51 -28.47 -9.61
C ILE A 394 -11.37 -29.09 -8.82
N ILE A 395 -11.67 -30.16 -8.05
CA ILE A 395 -10.67 -30.88 -7.24
C ILE A 395 -9.50 -31.35 -8.11
N LYS A 396 -9.78 -31.84 -9.33
CA LYS A 396 -8.73 -32.25 -10.27
C LYS A 396 -7.79 -31.11 -10.71
N LYS A 397 -8.23 -29.86 -10.65
CA LYS A 397 -7.46 -28.70 -11.13
C LYS A 397 -6.74 -27.96 -10.01
N ILE A 398 -7.35 -27.87 -8.83
CA ILE A 398 -6.85 -27.04 -7.72
C ILE A 398 -6.89 -27.75 -6.37
N SER A 399 -6.91 -29.09 -6.32
CA SER A 399 -7.02 -29.90 -5.10
C SER A 399 -8.31 -29.66 -4.28
N ALA A 400 -8.57 -30.52 -3.30
CA ALA A 400 -9.69 -30.35 -2.39
C ALA A 400 -9.32 -29.38 -1.25
N GLU A 401 -8.06 -29.41 -0.81
CA GLU A 401 -7.46 -28.56 0.21
C GLU A 401 -7.51 -27.08 -0.19
N THR A 402 -7.05 -26.75 -1.40
CA THR A 402 -7.07 -25.37 -1.88
C THR A 402 -8.50 -24.92 -2.18
N ALA A 403 -9.39 -25.79 -2.68
CA ALA A 403 -10.80 -25.45 -2.87
C ALA A 403 -11.52 -25.12 -1.55
N GLN A 404 -11.34 -25.91 -0.49
CA GLN A 404 -11.96 -25.63 0.82
C GLN A 404 -11.44 -24.31 1.43
N LEU A 405 -10.13 -24.05 1.28
CA LEU A 405 -9.49 -22.82 1.77
C LEU A 405 -10.05 -21.57 1.09
N LEU A 406 -10.15 -21.59 -0.24
CA LEU A 406 -10.72 -20.50 -1.03
C LEU A 406 -12.19 -20.25 -0.69
N LEU A 407 -12.98 -21.32 -0.49
CA LEU A 407 -14.39 -21.20 -0.07
C LEU A 407 -14.52 -20.58 1.33
N ALA A 408 -13.67 -20.99 2.28
CA ALA A 408 -13.71 -20.45 3.64
C ALA A 408 -13.34 -18.96 3.66
N HIS A 409 -12.27 -18.55 2.97
CA HIS A 409 -11.84 -17.15 2.94
C HIS A 409 -12.77 -16.25 2.14
N SER A 410 -13.38 -16.75 1.05
CA SER A 410 -14.39 -15.99 0.31
C SER A 410 -15.64 -15.77 1.15
N PHE A 411 -16.07 -16.77 1.95
CA PHE A 411 -17.18 -16.60 2.89
C PHE A 411 -16.84 -15.62 4.02
N GLN A 412 -15.64 -15.68 4.59
CA GLN A 412 -15.18 -14.71 5.59
C GLN A 412 -15.19 -13.27 5.05
N ALA A 413 -14.64 -13.07 3.85
CA ALA A 413 -14.64 -11.78 3.18
C ALA A 413 -16.06 -11.30 2.87
N TYR A 414 -16.93 -12.19 2.40
CA TYR A 414 -18.34 -11.92 2.16
C TYR A 414 -19.05 -11.40 3.43
N LEU A 415 -18.92 -12.10 4.56
CA LEU A 415 -19.55 -11.68 5.82
C LEU A 415 -19.01 -10.33 6.30
N SER A 416 -17.70 -10.10 6.16
CA SER A 416 -17.07 -8.83 6.53
C SER A 416 -17.65 -7.67 5.71
N LEU A 417 -17.86 -7.88 4.41
CA LEU A 417 -18.46 -6.86 3.55
C LEU A 417 -19.94 -6.60 3.86
N GLN A 418 -20.71 -7.62 4.25
CA GLN A 418 -22.11 -7.45 4.66
C GLN A 418 -22.26 -6.63 5.95
N SER A 419 -21.24 -6.63 6.82
CA SER A 419 -21.27 -5.84 8.06
C SER A 419 -21.10 -4.33 7.84
N HIS A 420 -20.63 -3.90 6.65
CA HIS A 420 -20.40 -2.49 6.32
C HIS A 420 -21.52 -1.92 5.42
N VAL A 421 -22.35 -1.05 6.02
CA VAL A 421 -23.55 -0.46 5.39
C VAL A 421 -23.25 0.48 4.21
N ASP A 422 -22.01 1.01 4.09
CA ASP A 422 -21.66 2.03 3.10
C ASP A 422 -21.20 1.48 1.72
N CYS A 423 -21.11 0.16 1.54
CA CYS A 423 -20.56 -0.47 0.31
C CYS A 423 -21.61 -1.03 -0.68
N VAL A 424 -22.89 -0.72 -0.49
CA VAL A 424 -24.03 -1.42 -1.14
C VAL A 424 -23.99 -1.47 -2.67
N VAL A 425 -23.48 -0.42 -3.33
CA VAL A 425 -23.49 -0.32 -4.81
C VAL A 425 -22.40 -1.18 -5.47
N ASP A 426 -21.25 -1.36 -4.83
CA ASP A 426 -20.16 -2.20 -5.36
C ASP A 426 -20.32 -3.68 -4.96
N LEU A 427 -21.18 -3.95 -3.98
CA LEU A 427 -21.39 -5.27 -3.41
C LEU A 427 -22.31 -6.15 -4.28
N SER A 428 -23.30 -5.54 -4.94
CA SER A 428 -24.21 -6.25 -5.85
C SER A 428 -23.46 -6.92 -6.99
N ASP A 429 -22.44 -6.25 -7.53
CA ASP A 429 -21.70 -6.66 -8.71
C ASP A 429 -20.79 -7.85 -8.40
N ILE A 430 -20.24 -7.91 -7.18
CA ILE A 430 -19.38 -9.01 -6.73
C ILE A 430 -20.22 -10.22 -6.28
N ILE A 431 -21.35 -10.00 -5.61
CA ILE A 431 -22.14 -11.06 -4.96
C ILE A 431 -23.19 -11.67 -5.90
N GLY A 432 -23.66 -10.93 -6.90
CA GLY A 432 -24.75 -11.37 -7.78
C GLY A 432 -26.12 -11.35 -7.10
N GLY A 433 -26.39 -10.36 -6.24
CA GLY A 433 -27.71 -10.06 -5.68
C GLY A 433 -28.33 -11.10 -4.73
N CYS A 434 -27.56 -12.08 -4.24
CA CYS A 434 -28.08 -13.13 -3.36
C CYS A 434 -28.23 -12.69 -1.90
N SER A 435 -29.28 -13.19 -1.24
CA SER A 435 -29.48 -12.99 0.20
C SER A 435 -28.41 -13.75 0.99
N VAL A 436 -28.09 -13.24 2.19
CA VAL A 436 -27.15 -13.88 3.13
C VAL A 436 -27.55 -15.33 3.42
N ASP A 437 -28.85 -15.58 3.55
CA ASP A 437 -29.36 -16.92 3.87
C ASP A 437 -29.15 -17.88 2.69
N GLN A 438 -29.31 -17.42 1.46
CA GLN A 438 -29.02 -18.24 0.28
C GLN A 438 -27.53 -18.57 0.19
N VAL A 439 -26.66 -17.58 0.38
CA VAL A 439 -25.20 -17.78 0.39
C VAL A 439 -24.78 -18.75 1.49
N CYS A 440 -25.34 -18.66 2.70
CA CYS A 440 -25.05 -19.59 3.78
C CYS A 440 -25.46 -21.03 3.44
N LYS A 441 -26.63 -21.23 2.82
CA LYS A 441 -27.08 -22.56 2.33
C LYS A 441 -26.13 -23.11 1.28
N ASP A 442 -25.73 -22.27 0.32
CA ASP A 442 -24.86 -22.66 -0.77
C ASP A 442 -23.45 -23.01 -0.28
N ILE A 443 -22.94 -22.29 0.74
CA ILE A 443 -21.68 -22.60 1.42
C ILE A 443 -21.75 -23.96 2.11
N VAL A 444 -22.76 -24.21 2.93
CA VAL A 444 -22.93 -25.50 3.62
C VAL A 444 -23.01 -26.64 2.60
N SER A 445 -23.79 -26.45 1.54
CA SER A 445 -23.93 -27.42 0.44
C SER A 445 -22.59 -27.66 -0.28
N ALA A 446 -21.83 -26.60 -0.58
CA ALA A 446 -20.53 -26.69 -1.24
C ALA A 446 -19.53 -27.54 -0.44
N PHE A 447 -19.39 -27.28 0.87
CA PHE A 447 -18.49 -28.06 1.74
C PHE A 447 -18.95 -29.52 1.88
N GLN A 448 -20.25 -29.78 1.99
CA GLN A 448 -20.79 -31.14 2.04
C GLN A 448 -20.50 -31.92 0.75
N ASN A 449 -20.68 -31.29 -0.41
CA ASN A 449 -20.38 -31.92 -1.69
C ASN A 449 -18.88 -32.17 -1.86
N LEU A 450 -18.03 -31.24 -1.42
CA LEU A 450 -16.58 -31.38 -1.46
C LEU A 450 -16.13 -32.59 -0.64
N GLY A 451 -16.57 -32.70 0.63
CA GLY A 451 -16.26 -33.86 1.49
C GLY A 451 -16.90 -35.18 1.04
N ARG A 452 -18.05 -35.14 0.35
CA ARG A 452 -18.66 -36.35 -0.23
C ARG A 452 -17.80 -36.92 -1.37
N ILE A 453 -17.25 -36.04 -2.21
CA ILE A 453 -16.54 -36.41 -3.44
C ILE A 453 -15.10 -36.78 -3.14
N ASP A 454 -14.45 -36.04 -2.24
CA ASP A 454 -13.16 -36.42 -1.71
C ASP A 454 -13.29 -36.94 -0.27
N LYS A 455 -13.40 -38.27 -0.16
CA LYS A 455 -13.55 -38.96 1.12
C LYS A 455 -12.29 -38.88 1.99
N HIS A 456 -11.15 -38.52 1.42
CA HIS A 456 -9.88 -38.38 2.14
C HIS A 456 -9.61 -36.94 2.57
N MET A 457 -10.45 -35.99 2.16
CA MET A 457 -10.31 -34.59 2.53
C MET A 457 -10.50 -34.41 4.03
N GLU A 458 -9.44 -33.97 4.71
CA GLU A 458 -9.55 -33.47 6.07
C GLU A 458 -10.01 -32.01 6.06
N MET A 459 -11.10 -31.75 6.76
CA MET A 459 -11.64 -30.39 6.84
C MET A 459 -10.81 -29.57 7.82
N THR A 460 -10.22 -28.48 7.34
CA THR A 460 -9.36 -27.61 8.16
C THR A 460 -10.17 -26.96 9.29
N PRO A 461 -9.53 -26.53 10.39
CA PRO A 461 -10.20 -25.78 11.46
C PRO A 461 -10.96 -24.56 10.94
N PHE A 462 -10.35 -23.83 10.00
CA PHE A 462 -10.95 -22.65 9.39
C PHE A 462 -12.18 -22.97 8.53
N SER A 463 -12.13 -24.05 7.73
CA SER A 463 -13.30 -24.55 6.99
C SER A 463 -14.45 -24.97 7.93
N LYS A 464 -14.14 -25.60 9.06
CA LYS A 464 -15.14 -25.96 10.09
C LYS A 464 -15.80 -24.72 10.69
N GLU A 465 -15.03 -23.69 10.99
CA GLU A 465 -15.54 -22.41 11.50
C GLU A 465 -16.46 -21.71 10.48
N ALA A 466 -16.11 -21.74 9.19
CA ALA A 466 -16.96 -21.20 8.13
C ALA A 466 -18.33 -21.90 8.06
N ILE A 467 -18.36 -23.24 8.10
CA ILE A 467 -19.60 -24.03 8.09
C ILE A 467 -20.42 -23.79 9.36
N PHE A 468 -19.76 -23.76 10.51
CA PHE A 468 -20.39 -23.49 11.79
C PHE A 468 -21.08 -22.11 11.76
N THR A 469 -20.36 -21.08 11.32
CA THR A 469 -20.87 -19.71 11.20
C THR A 469 -22.07 -19.64 10.25
N ALA A 470 -21.98 -20.26 9.07
CA ALA A 470 -23.09 -20.32 8.11
C ALA A 470 -24.32 -21.00 8.72
N SER A 471 -24.12 -22.08 9.47
CA SER A 471 -25.21 -22.83 10.11
C SER A 471 -25.88 -22.03 11.22
N ILE A 472 -25.12 -21.27 12.02
CA ILE A 472 -25.65 -20.39 13.07
C ILE A 472 -26.48 -19.25 12.45
N ILE A 473 -26.01 -18.62 11.38
CA ILE A 473 -26.76 -17.56 10.67
C ILE A 473 -28.10 -18.10 10.16
N LEU A 474 -28.12 -19.33 9.63
CA LEU A 474 -29.36 -19.98 9.20
C LEU A 474 -30.30 -20.32 10.35
N SER A 475 -29.75 -20.74 11.50
CA SER A 475 -30.55 -21.13 12.67
C SER A 475 -31.12 -19.94 13.45
N THR A 476 -30.46 -18.77 13.43
CA THR A 476 -30.89 -17.57 14.19
C THR A 476 -32.05 -16.83 13.54
N LYS A 477 -32.40 -17.15 12.30
CA LYS A 477 -33.53 -16.57 11.55
C LYS A 477 -34.67 -17.54 11.25
N SER A 478 -34.51 -18.83 11.61
CA SER A 478 -35.59 -19.82 11.62
C SER A 478 -36.37 -19.73 12.93
#